data_AF-A0AAD6BNB9-F1
#
_entry.id   AF-A0AAD6BNB9-F1
#
_cell.length_a   1.000
_cell.length_b   1.000
_cell.length_c   1.000
_cell.angle_alpha   90.00
_cell.angle_beta   90.00
_cell.angle_gamma   90.00
#
_symmetry.space_group_name_H-M   'P 1'
#
loop_
_entity.id
_entity.type
_entity.pdbx_description
1 polymer ?
#
loop_
_entity_poly.entity_id
_entity_poly.type
_entity_poly.pdbx_seq_one_letter_code
_entity_poly.pdbx_strand_id
1 'polypeptide(L)'
;MEEIADPTQKQVETRNNEAKGNLSSNLSETESIDKLPDEPEARYNRLKLFDKVIQKSLEKFIEQASFNRFASTFRPLYKKNPQKMKSIHKQFIEELRKNIQGDISRLIEEGRLEFKMNELDELESAAQNNTAPAWRPSGVPEKDFCSFLMPYYKKQEAYMRLELKNIQAENAALAQKVLAGRESVSQSGQLVSTALDEWKATVTEFERLTSSLGPADVFDV
;
A
#
# COMPACT_ATOMS: atom_id res chain seq x y z
N MET A 1 8.17 16.12 39.63
CA MET A 1 8.00 14.87 40.39
C MET A 1 7.11 14.00 39.53
N GLU A 2 7.56 13.03 38.76
CA GLU A 2 8.80 12.23 38.70
C GLU A 2 8.65 11.51 37.34
N GLU A 3 9.34 11.94 36.28
CA GLU A 3 10.63 11.45 35.76
C GLU A 3 10.85 9.92 35.78
N ILE A 4 11.54 9.45 34.73
CA ILE A 4 12.16 8.14 34.44
C ILE A 4 11.40 7.35 33.36
N ALA A 5 11.97 6.86 32.26
CA ALA A 5 13.15 7.16 31.44
C ALA A 5 13.06 6.20 30.23
N ASP A 6 13.45 6.68 29.06
CA ASP A 6 13.81 5.87 27.88
C ASP A 6 15.28 5.39 28.03
N PRO A 7 15.65 4.23 27.46
CA PRO A 7 16.93 4.22 26.78
C PRO A 7 16.91 3.51 25.40
N THR A 8 17.07 4.34 24.37
CA THR A 8 18.26 4.34 23.49
C THR A 8 18.30 3.36 22.31
N GLN A 9 17.82 3.88 21.18
CA GLN A 9 18.50 3.94 19.87
C GLN A 9 19.97 3.44 19.79
N LYS A 10 20.26 2.57 18.81
CA LYS A 10 21.47 2.61 17.95
C LYS A 10 21.09 1.99 16.60
N GLN A 11 20.88 2.78 15.56
CA GLN A 11 21.84 3.44 14.65
C GLN A 11 22.01 2.65 13.35
N VAL A 12 21.56 3.34 12.30
CA VAL A 12 21.78 3.13 10.87
C VAL A 12 23.27 3.31 10.56
N GLU A 13 23.85 2.44 9.74
CA GLU A 13 24.97 2.85 8.88
C GLU A 13 25.01 2.02 7.59
N THR A 14 24.66 2.69 6.52
CA THR A 14 24.91 2.32 5.13
C THR A 14 26.37 2.69 4.81
N ARG A 15 27.04 1.89 3.95
CA ARG A 15 27.73 2.33 2.71
C ARG A 15 29.13 1.73 2.50
N ASN A 16 29.21 1.01 1.38
CA ASN A 16 30.27 0.89 0.39
C ASN A 16 31.71 0.59 0.83
N ASN A 17 32.27 -0.49 0.29
CA ASN A 17 33.67 -0.51 -0.11
C ASN A 17 33.81 -1.06 -1.52
N GLU A 18 34.42 -0.22 -2.35
CA GLU A 18 34.80 -0.40 -3.73
C GLU A 18 35.91 -1.47 -3.84
N ALA A 19 35.67 -2.52 -4.61
CA ALA A 19 36.74 -3.39 -5.10
C ALA A 19 37.15 -2.89 -6.49
N LYS A 20 38.28 -2.17 -6.53
CA LYS A 20 38.97 -1.79 -7.75
C LYS A 20 39.30 -3.02 -8.58
N GLY A 21 38.91 -2.96 -9.84
CA GLY A 21 39.29 -3.93 -10.86
C GLY A 21 40.80 -3.90 -11.13
N ASN A 22 41.31 -5.07 -11.48
CA ASN A 22 42.59 -5.24 -12.15
C ASN A 22 42.36 -6.07 -13.42
N LEU A 23 42.44 -5.35 -14.54
CA LEU A 23 43.05 -5.65 -15.82
C LEU A 23 43.26 -7.12 -16.26
N SER A 24 42.78 -7.36 -17.49
CA SER A 24 43.45 -8.05 -18.60
C SER A 24 43.02 -9.49 -18.90
N SER A 25 42.32 -9.67 -20.04
CA SER A 25 42.88 -10.42 -21.18
C SER A 25 41.94 -10.41 -22.40
N ASN A 26 42.44 -9.80 -23.48
CA ASN A 26 42.41 -10.19 -24.88
C ASN A 26 41.18 -10.89 -25.50
N LEU A 27 40.56 -10.14 -26.43
CA LEU A 27 40.25 -10.45 -27.84
C LEU A 27 40.31 -11.93 -28.29
N SER A 28 39.22 -12.42 -28.89
CA SER A 28 39.18 -12.99 -30.25
C SER A 28 37.74 -13.21 -30.72
N GLU A 29 37.47 -12.79 -31.95
CA GLU A 29 36.25 -12.99 -32.77
C GLU A 29 35.87 -14.49 -32.87
N THR A 30 34.65 -14.94 -33.17
CA THR A 30 33.96 -14.81 -34.48
C THR A 30 32.55 -15.43 -34.40
N GLU A 31 31.58 -14.77 -35.05
CA GLU A 31 30.38 -15.30 -35.74
C GLU A 31 29.48 -16.40 -35.11
N SER A 32 28.21 -16.06 -34.84
CA SER A 32 27.04 -16.52 -35.64
C SER A 32 25.71 -16.39 -34.89
N ILE A 33 24.80 -15.61 -35.50
CA ILE A 33 23.34 -15.74 -35.53
C ILE A 33 22.66 -16.26 -34.25
N ASP A 34 22.11 -15.33 -33.47
CA ASP A 34 20.74 -15.53 -32.99
C ASP A 34 20.01 -14.18 -32.88
N LYS A 35 18.95 -14.03 -33.68
CA LYS A 35 18.00 -12.93 -33.56
C LYS A 35 17.21 -13.17 -32.29
N LEU A 36 17.67 -12.60 -31.18
CA LEU A 36 16.82 -12.40 -30.00
C LEU A 36 15.76 -11.35 -30.36
N PRO A 37 14.50 -11.51 -29.94
CA PRO A 37 13.41 -10.67 -30.39
C PRO A 37 13.59 -9.25 -29.87
N ASP A 38 13.21 -8.27 -30.68
CA ASP A 38 13.08 -6.87 -30.31
C ASP A 38 12.58 -6.74 -28.86
N GLU A 39 13.51 -6.42 -27.95
CA GLU A 39 13.14 -5.68 -26.75
C GLU A 39 12.34 -4.47 -27.24
N PRO A 40 11.16 -4.18 -26.65
CA PRO A 40 10.37 -3.05 -27.10
C PRO A 40 11.24 -1.80 -26.93
N GLU A 41 11.74 -1.30 -28.06
CA GLU A 41 12.56 -0.10 -28.16
C GLU A 41 12.04 0.92 -27.18
N ALA A 42 12.93 1.45 -26.33
CA ALA A 42 12.62 2.41 -25.27
C ALA A 42 11.50 3.35 -25.72
N ARG A 43 10.29 3.10 -25.22
CA ARG A 43 9.08 3.85 -25.55
C ARG A 43 9.44 5.32 -25.44
N TYR A 44 9.32 6.04 -26.56
CA TYR A 44 9.70 7.45 -26.66
C TYR A 44 9.21 8.24 -25.44
N ASN A 45 10.12 8.92 -24.74
CA ASN A 45 9.76 9.79 -23.62
C ASN A 45 8.68 10.78 -24.07
N ARG A 46 7.53 10.76 -23.38
CA ARG A 46 6.33 11.52 -23.79
C ARG A 46 6.58 13.01 -23.86
N LEU A 47 7.42 13.53 -22.97
CA LEU A 47 7.82 14.94 -22.95
C LEU A 47 8.60 15.32 -24.22
N LYS A 48 9.60 14.53 -24.62
CA LYS A 48 10.33 14.78 -25.88
C LYS A 48 9.42 14.75 -27.10
N LEU A 49 8.42 13.86 -27.11
CA LEU A 49 7.43 13.81 -28.19
C LEU A 49 6.56 15.07 -28.18
N PHE A 50 6.09 15.49 -27.01
CA PHE A 50 5.33 16.73 -26.83
C PHE A 50 6.12 17.95 -27.33
N ASP A 51 7.37 18.13 -26.88
CA ASP A 51 8.24 19.23 -27.31
C ASP A 51 8.41 19.26 -28.83
N LYS A 52 8.64 18.09 -29.44
CA LYS A 52 8.78 17.96 -30.89
C LYS A 52 7.50 18.37 -31.63
N VAL A 53 6.34 17.93 -31.15
CA VAL A 53 5.04 18.25 -31.76
C VAL A 53 4.74 19.75 -31.63
N ILE A 54 4.99 20.33 -30.46
CA ILE A 54 4.75 21.75 -30.20
C ILE A 54 5.67 22.63 -31.06
N GLN A 55 6.98 22.32 -31.09
CA GLN A 55 7.95 23.06 -31.89
C GLN A 55 7.59 23.01 -33.38
N LYS A 56 7.26 21.83 -33.91
CA LYS A 56 6.84 21.66 -35.31
C LYS A 56 5.53 22.41 -35.62
N SER A 57 4.59 22.43 -34.67
CA SER A 57 3.32 23.15 -34.82
C SER A 57 3.54 24.67 -34.85
N LEU A 58 4.43 25.19 -34.00
CA LEU A 58 4.80 26.60 -34.00
C LEU A 58 5.50 27.00 -35.30
N GLU A 59 6.43 26.18 -35.80
CA GLU A 59 7.08 26.40 -37.09
C GLU A 59 6.05 26.48 -38.22
N LYS A 60 5.13 25.51 -38.29
CA LYS A 60 4.03 25.49 -39.26
C LYS A 60 3.13 26.73 -39.16
N PHE A 61 2.84 27.19 -37.95
CA PHE A 61 2.05 28.39 -37.72
C PHE A 61 2.76 29.65 -38.24
N ILE A 62 4.06 29.79 -37.95
CA ILE A 62 4.87 30.92 -38.42
C ILE A 62 5.04 30.90 -39.94
N GLU A 63 5.16 29.74 -40.57
CA GLU A 63 5.18 29.60 -42.05
C GLU A 63 3.95 30.23 -42.70
N GLN A 64 2.77 30.11 -42.07
CA GLN A 64 1.53 30.73 -42.58
C GLN A 64 1.58 32.26 -42.51
N ALA A 65 2.27 32.82 -41.53
CA ALA A 65 2.47 34.26 -41.37
C ALA A 65 3.60 34.82 -42.26
N SER A 66 3.79 34.25 -43.47
CA SER A 66 4.85 34.65 -44.41
C SER A 66 4.82 36.13 -44.80
N PHE A 67 6.00 36.69 -45.10
CA PHE A 67 6.14 38.08 -45.54
C PHE A 67 5.32 38.40 -46.80
N ASN A 68 5.21 37.43 -47.73
CA ASN A 68 4.44 37.62 -48.96
C ASN A 68 2.97 37.91 -48.68
N ARG A 69 2.36 37.15 -47.75
CA ARG A 69 0.98 37.40 -47.32
C ARG A 69 0.87 38.76 -46.64
N PHE A 70 1.77 39.08 -45.72
CA PHE A 70 1.80 40.36 -45.02
C PHE A 70 1.91 41.56 -45.97
N ALA A 71 2.86 41.53 -46.92
CA ALA A 71 3.04 42.57 -47.91
C ALA A 71 1.86 42.68 -48.89
N SER A 72 1.21 41.56 -49.22
CA SER A 72 0.02 41.54 -50.09
C SER A 72 -1.21 42.20 -49.45
N THR A 73 -1.35 42.10 -48.13
CA THR A 73 -2.43 42.76 -47.37
C THR A 73 -2.16 44.24 -47.18
N PHE A 74 -0.91 44.63 -46.92
CA PHE A 74 -0.50 46.02 -46.68
C PHE A 74 0.20 46.67 -47.88
N ARG A 75 -0.32 46.44 -49.10
CA ARG A 75 0.29 46.92 -50.37
C ARG A 75 0.60 48.42 -50.41
N PRO A 76 -0.29 49.35 -49.99
CA PRO A 76 0.00 50.78 -50.06
C PRO A 76 1.23 51.18 -49.23
N LEU A 77 1.38 50.56 -48.06
CA LEU A 77 2.50 50.80 -47.15
C LEU A 77 3.79 50.16 -47.65
N TYR A 78 3.70 48.94 -48.22
CA TYR A 78 4.85 48.27 -48.83
C TYR A 78 5.44 49.09 -49.98
N LYS A 79 4.61 49.63 -50.88
CA LYS A 79 5.08 50.48 -52.00
C LYS A 79 5.80 51.74 -51.52
N LYS A 80 5.38 52.31 -50.38
CA LYS A 80 5.97 53.54 -49.82
C LYS A 80 7.34 53.28 -49.18
N ASN A 81 7.52 52.17 -48.49
CA ASN A 81 8.81 51.81 -47.88
C ASN A 81 8.96 50.29 -47.66
N PRO A 82 9.49 49.55 -48.66
CA PRO A 82 9.66 48.10 -48.57
C PRO A 82 10.59 47.65 -47.44
N GLN A 83 11.64 48.42 -47.16
CA GLN A 83 12.65 48.08 -46.15
C GLN A 83 12.09 48.18 -44.74
N LYS A 84 11.38 49.27 -44.43
CA LYS A 84 10.70 49.40 -43.13
C LYS A 84 9.65 48.31 -42.94
N MET A 85 8.87 47.99 -43.98
CA MET A 85 7.87 46.93 -43.92
C MET A 85 8.50 45.55 -43.63
N LYS A 86 9.64 45.24 -44.26
CA LYS A 86 10.39 44.00 -44.00
C LYS A 86 10.92 43.93 -42.57
N SER A 87 11.40 45.05 -42.03
CA SER A 87 11.85 45.15 -40.63
C SER A 87 10.71 44.91 -39.65
N ILE A 88 9.54 45.53 -39.88
CA ILE A 88 8.35 45.37 -39.02
C ILE A 88 7.88 43.92 -39.01
N HIS A 89 7.79 43.27 -40.18
CA HIS A 89 7.38 41.87 -40.26
C HIS A 89 8.36 40.94 -39.54
N LYS A 90 9.68 41.18 -39.68
CA LYS A 90 10.70 40.40 -38.96
C LYS A 90 10.52 40.53 -37.44
N GLN A 91 10.37 41.75 -36.93
CA GLN A 91 10.14 42.01 -35.50
C GLN A 91 8.87 41.33 -35.02
N PHE A 92 7.77 41.46 -35.78
CA PHE A 92 6.51 40.81 -35.45
C PHE A 92 6.64 39.30 -35.32
N ILE A 93 7.33 38.63 -36.24
CA ILE A 93 7.53 37.18 -36.18
C ILE A 93 8.42 36.76 -35.01
N GLU A 94 9.48 37.52 -34.73
CA GLU A 94 10.38 37.27 -33.60
C GLU A 94 9.64 37.42 -32.26
N GLU A 95 8.88 38.49 -32.08
CA GLU A 95 8.07 38.71 -30.87
C GLU A 95 6.96 37.66 -30.72
N LEU A 96 6.23 37.35 -31.80
CA LEU A 96 5.19 36.35 -31.80
C LEU A 96 5.73 34.96 -31.39
N ARG A 97 6.86 34.55 -31.98
CA ARG A 97 7.52 33.29 -31.64
C ARG A 97 7.95 33.28 -30.17
N LYS A 98 8.63 34.34 -29.72
CA LYS A 98 9.12 34.45 -28.34
C LYS A 98 7.98 34.40 -27.33
N ASN A 99 6.90 35.13 -27.57
CA ASN A 99 5.76 35.19 -26.67
C ASN A 99 5.04 33.83 -26.59
N ILE A 100 4.78 33.18 -27.73
CA ILE A 100 4.16 31.85 -27.74
C ILE A 100 5.05 30.82 -27.04
N GLN A 101 6.37 30.82 -27.30
CA GLN A 101 7.28 29.91 -26.61
C GLN A 101 7.31 30.18 -25.10
N GLY A 102 7.37 31.44 -24.68
CA GLY A 102 7.32 31.81 -23.27
C GLY A 102 6.02 31.38 -22.58
N ASP A 103 4.88 31.54 -23.25
CA ASP A 103 3.58 31.12 -22.74
C ASP A 103 3.49 29.59 -22.62
N ILE A 104 4.01 28.85 -23.61
CA ILE A 104 4.09 27.38 -23.57
C ILE A 104 4.97 26.92 -22.41
N SER A 105 6.18 27.47 -22.25
CA SER A 105 7.07 27.13 -21.14
C SER A 105 6.39 27.39 -19.79
N ARG A 106 5.72 28.53 -19.65
CA ARG A 106 4.96 28.85 -18.44
C ARG A 106 3.84 27.84 -18.18
N LEU A 107 3.08 27.42 -19.20
CA LEU A 107 2.05 26.39 -19.07
C LEU A 107 2.61 25.01 -18.69
N ILE A 108 3.79 24.65 -19.23
CA ILE A 108 4.50 23.41 -18.86
C ILE A 108 4.89 23.44 -17.38
N GLU A 109 5.45 24.55 -16.91
CA GLU A 109 5.87 24.75 -15.53
C GLU A 109 4.67 24.77 -14.56
N GLU A 110 3.66 25.60 -14.84
CA GLU A 110 2.42 25.71 -14.04
C GLU A 110 1.68 24.37 -13.96
N GLY A 111 1.59 23.66 -15.09
CA GLY A 111 0.96 22.35 -15.18
C GLY A 111 1.79 21.22 -14.57
N ARG A 112 3.07 21.48 -14.21
CA ARG A 112 4.07 20.47 -13.84
C ARG A 112 4.08 19.31 -14.83
N LEU A 113 4.04 19.63 -16.11
CA LEU A 113 3.80 18.65 -17.17
C LEU A 113 4.93 17.64 -17.28
N GLU A 114 6.18 18.08 -17.05
CA GLU A 114 7.35 17.20 -17.03
C GLU A 114 7.18 16.06 -16.02
N PHE A 115 6.84 16.41 -14.78
CA PHE A 115 6.61 15.42 -13.71
C PHE A 115 5.49 14.45 -14.08
N LYS A 116 4.34 14.97 -14.55
CA LYS A 116 3.17 14.15 -14.91
C LYS A 116 3.46 13.21 -16.07
N MET A 117 4.17 13.67 -17.10
CA MET A 117 4.52 12.84 -18.25
C MET A 117 5.52 11.75 -17.87
N ASN A 118 6.51 12.06 -17.03
CA ASN A 118 7.45 11.07 -16.52
C ASN A 118 6.74 10.03 -15.62
N GLU A 119 5.84 10.47 -14.73
CA GLU A 119 5.02 9.57 -13.90
C GLU A 119 4.15 8.64 -14.78
N LEU A 120 3.59 9.15 -15.87
CA LEU A 120 2.86 8.32 -16.84
C LEU A 120 3.76 7.30 -17.56
N ASP A 121 4.99 7.68 -17.92
CA ASP A 121 5.98 6.76 -18.49
C ASP A 121 6.33 5.64 -17.48
N GLU A 122 6.49 5.98 -16.20
CA GLU A 122 6.74 5.01 -15.11
C GLU A 122 5.56 4.06 -14.89
N LEU A 123 4.33 4.61 -14.81
CA LEU A 123 3.11 3.82 -14.62
C LEU A 123 2.85 2.86 -15.78
N GLU A 124 3.12 3.29 -17.01
CA GLU A 124 3.01 2.44 -18.20
C GLU A 124 4.02 1.30 -18.17
N SER A 125 5.27 1.60 -17.81
CA SER A 125 6.32 0.59 -17.65
C SER A 125 5.96 -0.45 -16.57
N ALA A 126 5.46 0.02 -15.42
CA ALA A 126 5.00 -0.86 -14.33
C ALA A 126 3.82 -1.75 -14.75
N ALA A 127 2.96 -1.26 -15.65
CA ALA A 127 1.78 -1.98 -16.13
C ALA A 127 2.04 -2.84 -17.39
N GLN A 128 3.25 -2.83 -17.96
CA GLN A 128 3.56 -3.46 -19.25
C GLN A 128 3.21 -4.95 -19.32
N ASN A 129 3.33 -5.67 -18.21
CA ASN A 129 3.04 -7.11 -18.12
C ASN A 129 1.58 -7.43 -17.80
N ASN A 130 0.74 -6.42 -17.54
CA ASN A 130 -0.67 -6.61 -17.21
C ASN A 130 -1.51 -6.59 -18.49
N THR A 131 -1.94 -7.77 -18.94
CA THR A 131 -2.80 -7.92 -20.13
C THR A 131 -4.29 -7.72 -19.83
N ALA A 132 -4.67 -7.64 -18.56
CA ALA A 132 -6.07 -7.45 -18.20
C ALA A 132 -6.52 -6.01 -18.48
N PRO A 133 -7.79 -5.80 -18.86
CA PRO A 133 -8.35 -4.47 -18.98
C PRO A 133 -8.18 -3.71 -17.66
N ALA A 134 -7.52 -2.55 -17.73
CA ALA A 134 -7.34 -1.70 -16.57
C ALA A 134 -8.70 -1.19 -16.06
N TRP A 135 -8.83 -1.08 -14.73
CA TRP A 135 -10.04 -0.57 -14.10
C TRP A 135 -10.40 0.84 -14.61
N ARG A 136 -11.69 1.09 -14.79
CA ARG A 136 -12.26 2.38 -15.15
C ARG A 136 -13.45 2.65 -14.22
N PRO A 137 -13.64 3.90 -13.77
CA PRO A 137 -14.83 4.27 -13.01
C PRO A 137 -16.08 3.83 -13.77
N SER A 138 -16.98 3.13 -13.10
CA SER A 138 -18.23 2.67 -13.70
C SER A 138 -19.24 3.80 -13.88
N GLY A 139 -19.02 4.93 -13.22
CA GLY A 139 -19.96 6.05 -13.16
C GLY A 139 -21.01 5.89 -12.06
N VAL A 140 -20.95 4.80 -11.30
CA VAL A 140 -21.79 4.53 -10.14
C VAL A 140 -20.92 4.63 -8.88
N PRO A 141 -21.01 5.73 -8.11
CA PRO A 141 -20.10 5.99 -6.99
C PRO A 141 -20.04 4.85 -5.97
N GLU A 142 -21.18 4.24 -5.63
CA GLU A 142 -21.26 3.15 -4.66
C GLU A 142 -20.42 1.96 -5.09
N LYS A 143 -20.49 1.59 -6.38
CA LYS A 143 -19.74 0.46 -6.93
C LYS A 143 -18.24 0.76 -6.99
N ASP A 144 -17.89 1.96 -7.40
CA ASP A 144 -16.50 2.39 -7.51
C ASP A 144 -15.85 2.46 -6.12
N PHE A 145 -16.57 2.96 -5.12
CA PHE A 145 -16.13 3.01 -3.73
C PHE A 145 -15.99 1.63 -3.10
N CYS A 146 -16.95 0.72 -3.35
CA CYS A 146 -16.84 -0.66 -2.89
C CYS A 146 -15.58 -1.35 -3.42
N SER A 147 -15.19 -1.10 -4.67
CA SER A 147 -13.97 -1.71 -5.24
C SER A 147 -12.69 -1.30 -4.49
N PHE A 148 -12.63 -0.04 -4.04
CA PHE A 148 -11.52 0.48 -3.26
C PHE A 148 -11.52 -0.03 -1.81
N LEU A 149 -12.69 -0.13 -1.17
CA LEU A 149 -12.80 -0.54 0.24
C LEU A 149 -12.71 -2.05 0.46
N MET A 150 -13.09 -2.87 -0.53
CA MET A 150 -13.17 -4.31 -0.38
C MET A 150 -11.88 -4.97 0.16
N PRO A 151 -10.66 -4.59 -0.26
CA PRO A 151 -9.43 -5.15 0.29
C PRO A 151 -9.26 -4.90 1.80
N TYR A 152 -9.66 -3.72 2.29
CA TYR A 152 -9.58 -3.38 3.71
C TYR A 152 -10.56 -4.21 4.54
N TYR A 153 -11.81 -4.33 4.09
CA TYR A 153 -12.80 -5.15 4.79
C TYR A 153 -12.45 -6.63 4.78
N LYS A 154 -11.88 -7.15 3.68
CA LYS A 154 -11.36 -8.53 3.64
C LYS A 154 -10.24 -8.76 4.66
N LYS A 155 -9.33 -7.80 4.82
CA LYS A 155 -8.26 -7.87 5.83
C LYS A 155 -8.83 -7.86 7.25
N GLN A 156 -9.81 -7.00 7.52
CA GLN A 156 -10.47 -6.92 8.82
C GLN A 156 -11.25 -8.20 9.14
N GLU A 157 -11.99 -8.72 8.17
CA GLU A 157 -12.74 -9.98 8.30
C GLU A 157 -11.79 -11.15 8.62
N ALA A 158 -10.66 -11.25 7.92
CA ALA A 158 -9.66 -12.29 8.17
C ALA A 158 -9.09 -12.20 9.60
N TYR A 159 -8.79 -10.99 10.06
CA TYR A 159 -8.31 -10.75 11.43
C TYR A 159 -9.36 -11.16 12.48
N MET A 160 -10.61 -10.72 12.33
CA MET A 160 -11.69 -11.06 13.24
C MET A 160 -11.97 -12.56 13.30
N ARG A 161 -11.90 -13.25 12.17
CA ARG A 161 -12.03 -14.72 12.12
C ARG A 161 -10.93 -15.42 12.92
N LEU A 162 -9.71 -14.93 12.83
CA LEU A 162 -8.59 -15.49 13.58
C LEU A 162 -8.78 -15.31 15.09
N GLU A 163 -9.16 -14.11 15.52
CA GLU A 163 -9.39 -13.79 16.93
C GLU A 163 -10.54 -14.62 17.51
N LEU A 164 -11.64 -14.72 16.77
CA LEU A 164 -12.80 -15.52 17.18
C LEU A 164 -12.43 -16.99 17.35
N LYS A 165 -11.61 -17.54 16.44
CA LYS A 165 -11.11 -18.93 16.56
C LYS A 165 -10.27 -19.11 17.82
N ASN A 166 -9.43 -18.13 18.16
CA ASN A 166 -8.59 -18.17 19.36
C ASN A 166 -9.45 -18.20 20.63
N ILE A 167 -10.41 -17.27 20.74
CA ILE A 167 -11.34 -17.19 21.88
C ILE A 167 -12.17 -18.48 22.00
N GLN A 168 -12.64 -19.04 20.88
CA GLN A 168 -13.39 -20.31 20.91
C GLN A 168 -12.54 -21.48 21.42
N ALA A 169 -11.28 -21.56 21.02
CA ALA A 169 -10.36 -22.60 21.49
C ALA A 169 -10.07 -22.47 22.99
N GLU A 170 -9.82 -21.24 23.47
CA GLU A 170 -9.62 -20.98 24.88
C GLU A 170 -10.86 -21.29 25.72
N ASN A 171 -12.04 -20.84 25.28
CA ASN A 171 -13.31 -21.13 25.95
C ASN A 171 -13.59 -22.63 26.00
N ALA A 172 -13.29 -23.38 24.94
CA ALA A 172 -13.43 -24.83 24.94
C ALA A 172 -12.49 -25.48 25.98
N ALA A 173 -11.23 -25.04 26.05
CA ALA A 173 -10.28 -25.53 27.03
C ALA A 173 -10.69 -25.19 28.48
N LEU A 174 -11.20 -23.98 28.71
CA LEU A 174 -11.73 -23.56 30.00
C LEU A 174 -12.98 -24.36 30.40
N ALA A 175 -13.90 -24.59 29.46
CA ALA A 175 -15.10 -25.40 29.71
C ALA A 175 -14.74 -26.84 30.12
N GLN A 176 -13.74 -27.45 29.47
CA GLN A 176 -13.23 -28.76 29.87
C GLN A 176 -12.65 -28.76 31.28
N LYS A 177 -11.87 -27.74 31.65
CA LYS A 177 -11.35 -27.60 33.02
C LYS A 177 -12.46 -27.45 34.06
N VAL A 178 -13.52 -26.69 33.75
CA VAL A 178 -14.67 -26.51 34.64
C VAL A 178 -15.41 -27.84 34.83
N LEU A 179 -15.64 -28.60 33.77
CA LEU A 179 -16.29 -29.92 33.86
C LEU A 179 -15.48 -30.88 34.73
N ALA A 180 -14.17 -30.99 34.47
CA ALA A 180 -13.28 -31.82 35.29
C ALA A 180 -13.26 -31.37 36.76
N GLY A 181 -13.26 -30.06 37.01
CA GLY A 181 -13.35 -29.50 38.35
C GLY A 181 -14.68 -29.85 39.06
N ARG A 182 -15.80 -29.76 38.35
CA ARG A 182 -17.12 -30.13 38.88
C ARG A 182 -17.20 -31.62 39.22
N GLU A 183 -16.63 -32.48 38.39
CA GLU A 183 -16.58 -33.91 38.64
C GLU A 183 -15.76 -34.22 39.91
N SER A 184 -14.59 -33.62 40.07
CA SER A 184 -13.76 -33.75 41.28
C SER A 184 -14.50 -33.30 42.55
N VAL A 185 -15.19 -32.15 42.50
CA VAL A 185 -16.01 -31.66 43.62
C VAL A 185 -17.15 -32.62 43.93
N SER A 186 -17.82 -33.16 42.92
CA SER A 186 -18.90 -34.13 43.10
C SER A 186 -18.40 -35.42 43.76
N GLN A 187 -17.25 -35.94 43.33
CA GLN A 187 -16.62 -37.14 43.92
C GLN A 187 -16.23 -36.89 45.38
N SER A 188 -15.59 -35.75 45.68
CA SER A 188 -15.24 -35.39 47.05
C SER A 188 -16.48 -35.23 47.93
N GLY A 189 -17.55 -34.61 47.41
CA GLY A 189 -18.83 -34.47 48.11
C GLY A 189 -19.47 -35.81 48.45
N GLN A 190 -19.42 -36.78 47.54
CA GLN A 190 -19.90 -38.15 47.79
C GLN A 190 -19.09 -38.84 48.90
N LEU A 191 -17.75 -38.74 48.84
CA LEU A 191 -16.88 -39.32 49.88
C LEU A 191 -17.15 -38.73 51.26
N VAL A 192 -17.33 -37.41 51.35
CA VAL A 192 -17.68 -36.74 52.61
C VAL A 192 -19.06 -37.19 53.12
N SER A 193 -20.05 -37.35 52.23
CA SER A 193 -21.37 -37.83 52.62
C SER A 193 -21.32 -39.26 53.17
N THR A 194 -20.61 -40.16 52.48
CA THR A 194 -20.45 -41.55 52.94
C THR A 194 -19.75 -41.61 54.29
N ALA A 195 -18.65 -40.87 54.46
CA ALA A 195 -17.93 -40.80 55.73
C ALA A 195 -18.80 -40.24 56.86
N LEU A 196 -19.65 -39.25 56.57
CA LEU A 196 -20.59 -38.70 57.54
C LEU A 196 -21.66 -39.72 57.94
N ASP A 197 -22.17 -40.50 56.99
CA ASP A 197 -23.19 -41.53 57.24
C ASP A 197 -22.60 -42.71 58.03
N GLU A 198 -21.38 -43.14 57.71
CA GLU A 198 -20.63 -44.12 58.49
C GLU A 198 -20.39 -43.62 59.93
N TRP A 199 -19.95 -42.37 60.08
CA TRP A 199 -19.74 -41.79 61.41
C TRP A 199 -21.04 -41.74 62.21
N LYS A 200 -22.14 -41.27 61.61
CA LYS A 200 -23.46 -41.29 62.26
C LYS A 200 -23.88 -42.70 62.68
N ALA A 201 -23.67 -43.70 61.83
CA ALA A 201 -23.97 -45.10 62.17
C ALA A 201 -23.18 -45.55 63.40
N THR A 202 -21.86 -45.31 63.44
CA THR A 202 -21.03 -45.67 64.61
C THR A 202 -21.47 -44.96 65.89
N VAL A 203 -21.86 -43.68 65.81
CA VAL A 203 -22.39 -42.93 66.95
C VAL A 203 -23.70 -43.54 67.44
N THR A 204 -24.64 -43.85 66.54
CA THR A 204 -25.91 -44.49 66.93
C THR A 204 -25.71 -45.89 67.53
N GLU A 205 -24.73 -46.66 67.04
CA GLU A 205 -24.37 -47.95 67.64
C GLU A 205 -23.80 -47.77 69.04
N PHE A 206 -22.93 -46.77 69.25
CA PHE A 206 -22.39 -46.43 70.55
C PHE A 206 -23.49 -45.99 71.54
N GLU A 207 -24.41 -45.11 71.11
CA GLU A 207 -25.57 -44.69 71.90
C GLU A 207 -26.47 -45.87 72.28
N ARG A 208 -26.66 -46.84 71.37
CA ARG A 208 -27.39 -48.07 71.66
C ARG A 208 -26.68 -48.94 72.69
N LEU A 209 -25.36 -49.08 72.59
CA LEU A 209 -24.55 -49.84 73.55
C LEU A 209 -24.64 -49.21 74.94
N THR A 210 -24.41 -47.90 75.06
CA THR A 210 -24.48 -47.17 76.34
C THR A 210 -25.88 -47.20 76.95
N SER A 211 -26.93 -47.16 76.13
CA SER A 211 -28.32 -47.33 76.61
C SER A 211 -28.62 -48.75 77.11
N SER A 212 -27.96 -49.79 76.57
CA SER A 212 -28.07 -51.16 77.09
C SER A 212 -27.32 -51.37 78.41
N LEU A 213 -26.32 -50.52 78.67
CA LEU A 213 -25.59 -50.41 79.94
C LEU A 213 -26.32 -49.50 80.95
N GLY A 214 -27.66 -49.40 80.84
CA GLY A 214 -28.53 -48.57 81.70
C GLY A 214 -28.23 -48.69 83.21
N PRO A 215 -28.65 -47.68 84.00
CA PRO A 215 -27.93 -47.21 85.17
C PRO A 215 -27.67 -48.33 86.17
N ALA A 216 -26.48 -48.32 86.76
CA ALA A 216 -26.19 -49.10 87.96
C ALA A 216 -27.27 -48.77 89.01
N ASP A 217 -28.20 -49.70 89.21
CA ASP A 217 -29.02 -49.77 90.41
C ASP A 217 -28.05 -49.79 91.60
N VAL A 218 -28.14 -48.74 92.40
CA VAL A 218 -28.03 -48.71 93.87
C VAL A 218 -27.23 -49.86 94.48
N PHE A 219 -25.99 -49.57 94.91
CA PHE A 219 -25.46 -50.18 96.12
C PHE A 219 -25.88 -49.29 97.30
N ASP A 220 -26.87 -49.75 98.05
CA ASP A 220 -27.16 -49.32 99.42
C ASP A 220 -25.89 -49.49 100.29
N VAL A 221 -25.42 -48.40 100.92
CA VAL A 221 -25.03 -48.24 102.34
C VAL A 221 -24.80 -46.75 102.62
#